data_AF-A0A0A9DMW8-F1
#
_entry.id   AF-A0A0A9DMW8-F1
#
_cell.length_a   1.000
_cell.length_b   1.000
_cell.length_c   1.000
_cell.angle_alpha   90.00
_cell.angle_beta   90.00
_cell.angle_gamma   90.00
#
_symmetry.space_group_name_H-M   'P 1'
#
loop_
_entity.id
_entity.type
_entity.pdbx_description
1 polymer ?
#
loop_
_entity_poly.entity_id
_entity_poly.type
_entity_poly.pdbx_seq_one_letter_code
_entity_poly.pdbx_strand_id
1 'polypeptide(L)'
;MDRCFLELQVDGEEAYQTLSRVIEDANVIMATYEDKLLGDVQVYPEKGTVAFSTGLHGWAFTLTSFAKMYASKFGVDESKMMERLWGENFFDFSTRKWTTKNTGACTCKRGFVRFCYKPIKQIIKTCMNDQKDELWPMLQKINVTMKSDEKDLMGKALMKRVMQTWLPASTALLEMIFHLPSPSMAQKYRVENLYEGPLNDIYATAIKNCDPKGPLILYVSKMIPASDKGRFFCLWSCLLRTGCFW
;
A
#
# COMPACT_ATOMS: atom_id res chain seq x y z
N MET A 1 0.95 6.11 11.04
CA MET A 1 1.80 5.01 11.58
C MET A 1 2.92 5.56 12.46
N ASP A 2 3.67 6.57 12.02
CA ASP A 2 4.59 7.37 12.86
C ASP A 2 4.09 7.73 14.25
N ARG A 3 2.87 8.23 14.41
CA ARG A 3 2.32 8.61 15.72
C ARG A 3 2.32 7.43 16.70
N CYS A 4 2.10 6.20 16.21
CA CYS A 4 2.18 4.99 17.02
C CYS A 4 3.59 4.74 17.57
N PHE A 5 4.63 5.11 16.82
CA PHE A 5 6.02 4.86 17.19
C PHE A 5 6.67 6.03 17.94
N LEU A 6 6.41 7.27 17.52
CA LEU A 6 7.12 8.47 17.99
C LEU A 6 6.38 9.21 19.10
N GLU A 7 5.05 9.23 19.06
CA GLU A 7 4.23 10.01 20.01
C GLU A 7 3.63 9.10 21.08
N LEU A 8 2.80 8.14 20.66
CA LEU A 8 2.01 7.30 21.55
C LEU A 8 2.80 6.11 22.09
N GLN A 9 3.88 5.71 21.40
CA GLN A 9 4.72 4.55 21.72
C GLN A 9 3.95 3.24 21.99
N VAL A 10 2.77 3.10 21.39
CA VAL A 10 1.80 2.02 21.62
C VAL A 10 2.43 0.64 21.47
N ASP A 11 1.91 -0.31 22.27
CA ASP A 11 2.27 -1.70 22.11
C ASP A 11 1.83 -2.24 20.74
N GLY A 12 2.51 -3.28 20.26
CA GLY A 12 2.21 -3.84 18.96
C GLY A 12 0.82 -4.42 18.85
N GLU A 13 0.29 -5.07 19.90
CA GLU A 13 -1.08 -5.61 19.84
C GLU A 13 -2.12 -4.47 19.82
N GLU A 14 -1.94 -3.44 20.64
CA GLU A 14 -2.83 -2.27 20.64
C GLU A 14 -2.81 -1.53 19.29
N ALA A 15 -1.63 -1.37 18.70
CA ALA A 15 -1.48 -0.80 17.36
C ALA A 15 -2.19 -1.65 16.31
N TYR A 16 -2.03 -2.98 16.35
CA TYR A 16 -2.73 -3.89 15.44
C TYR A 16 -4.26 -3.77 15.59
N GLN A 17 -4.79 -3.82 16.82
CA GLN A 17 -6.23 -3.72 17.07
C GLN A 17 -6.82 -2.39 16.59
N THR A 18 -6.04 -1.31 16.69
CA THR A 18 -6.44 0.00 16.15
C THR A 18 -6.46 0.00 14.63
N LEU A 19 -5.43 -0.57 13.99
CA LEU A 19 -5.37 -0.69 12.53
C LEU A 19 -6.48 -1.59 11.98
N SER A 20 -6.76 -2.72 12.64
CA SER A 20 -7.85 -3.64 12.26
C SER A 20 -9.20 -2.93 12.29
N ARG A 21 -9.49 -2.21 13.37
CA ARG A 21 -10.73 -1.42 13.50
C ARG A 21 -10.88 -0.39 12.38
N VAL A 22 -9.82 0.34 12.05
CA VAL A 22 -9.87 1.31 10.94
C VAL A 22 -10.16 0.65 9.59
N ILE A 23 -9.62 -0.55 9.34
CA ILE A 23 -9.86 -1.31 8.11
C ILE A 23 -11.30 -1.84 8.09
N GLU A 24 -11.77 -2.36 9.22
CA GLU A 24 -13.15 -2.84 9.39
C GLU A 24 -14.17 -1.71 9.17
N ASP A 25 -13.96 -0.56 9.81
CA ASP A 25 -14.83 0.62 9.65
C ASP A 25 -14.88 1.08 8.19
N ALA A 26 -13.75 1.09 7.49
CA ALA A 26 -13.71 1.40 6.05
C ALA A 26 -14.51 0.37 5.24
N ASN A 27 -14.36 -0.92 5.53
CA ASN A 27 -15.09 -1.99 4.86
C ASN A 27 -16.61 -1.94 5.11
N VAL A 28 -17.03 -1.53 6.32
CA VAL A 28 -18.44 -1.32 6.65
C VAL A 28 -19.02 -0.21 5.77
N ILE A 29 -18.32 0.91 5.62
CA ILE A 29 -18.76 2.02 4.77
C ILE A 29 -18.81 1.57 3.31
N MET A 30 -17.76 0.93 2.79
CA MET A 30 -17.72 0.47 1.40
C MET A 30 -18.82 -0.56 1.09
N ALA A 31 -19.17 -1.43 2.04
CA ALA A 31 -20.26 -2.39 1.88
C ALA A 31 -21.64 -1.71 1.67
N THR A 32 -21.84 -0.48 2.16
CA THR A 32 -23.09 0.26 1.93
C THR A 32 -23.26 0.80 0.50
N TYR A 33 -22.17 0.80 -0.29
CA TYR A 33 -22.14 1.31 -1.67
C TYR A 33 -21.81 0.21 -2.68
N GLU A 34 -22.24 -1.03 -2.40
CA GLU A 34 -22.01 -2.16 -3.30
C GLU A 34 -22.69 -1.94 -4.66
N ASP A 35 -21.91 -2.06 -5.73
CA ASP A 35 -22.38 -2.08 -7.10
C ASP A 35 -21.94 -3.40 -7.75
N LYS A 36 -22.90 -4.17 -8.26
CA LYS A 36 -22.68 -5.48 -8.90
C LYS A 36 -21.69 -5.40 -10.07
N LEU A 37 -21.62 -4.26 -10.76
CA LEU A 37 -20.71 -4.06 -11.89
C LEU A 37 -19.27 -3.78 -11.42
N LEU A 38 -19.10 -3.20 -10.22
CA LEU A 38 -17.78 -2.92 -9.64
C LEU A 38 -17.19 -4.15 -8.92
N GLY A 39 -18.04 -5.04 -8.41
CA GLY A 39 -17.64 -6.25 -7.69
C GLY A 39 -17.24 -5.96 -6.24
N ASP A 40 -16.38 -6.82 -5.67
CA ASP A 40 -15.88 -6.66 -4.30
C ASP A 40 -14.93 -5.45 -4.21
N VAL A 41 -15.41 -4.39 -3.55
CA VAL A 41 -14.66 -3.14 -3.31
C VAL A 41 -14.03 -3.08 -1.93
N GLN A 42 -14.18 -4.14 -1.11
CA GLN A 42 -13.63 -4.17 0.22
C GLN A 42 -12.11 -4.35 0.19
N VAL A 43 -11.44 -3.86 1.23
CA VAL A 43 -9.99 -3.89 1.35
C VAL A 43 -9.54 -4.89 2.43
N TYR A 44 -8.52 -5.64 2.07
CA TYR A 44 -7.96 -6.78 2.79
C TYR A 44 -6.43 -6.69 2.78
N PRO A 45 -5.77 -6.50 3.94
CA PRO A 45 -4.31 -6.47 4.01
C PRO A 45 -3.65 -7.76 3.53
N GLU A 46 -4.24 -8.91 3.86
CA GLU A 46 -3.77 -10.24 3.44
C GLU A 46 -3.85 -10.47 1.92
N LYS A 47 -4.69 -9.70 1.21
CA LYS A 47 -4.76 -9.69 -0.26
C LYS A 47 -3.87 -8.62 -0.89
N GLY A 48 -3.11 -7.85 -0.11
CA GLY A 48 -2.24 -6.78 -0.60
C GLY A 48 -2.95 -5.44 -0.90
N THR A 49 -4.28 -5.38 -0.74
CA THR A 49 -5.10 -4.18 -1.05
C THR A 49 -5.07 -3.09 0.02
N VAL A 50 -4.22 -3.22 1.04
CA VAL A 50 -4.02 -2.22 2.08
C VAL A 50 -2.53 -1.93 2.24
N ALA A 51 -2.17 -0.65 2.17
CA ALA A 51 -0.83 -0.17 2.46
C ALA A 51 -0.81 0.59 3.79
N PHE A 52 0.21 0.31 4.60
CA PHE A 52 0.49 1.00 5.85
C PHE A 52 1.55 2.06 5.58
N SER A 53 1.24 3.32 5.84
CA SER A 53 2.13 4.43 5.45
C SER A 53 2.33 5.46 6.55
N THR A 54 3.42 6.21 6.38
CA THR A 54 3.69 7.46 7.05
C THR A 54 4.02 8.51 6.00
N GLY A 55 3.02 9.30 5.59
CA GLY A 55 3.20 10.34 4.58
C GLY A 55 4.27 11.37 4.93
N LEU A 56 4.35 11.79 6.20
CA LEU A 56 5.33 12.78 6.68
C LEU A 56 6.80 12.35 6.47
N HIS A 57 7.06 11.04 6.55
CA HIS A 57 8.41 10.49 6.44
C HIS A 57 8.65 9.79 5.09
N GLY A 58 7.62 9.64 4.25
CA GLY A 58 7.73 9.14 2.90
C GLY A 58 8.08 7.65 2.83
N TRP A 59 7.65 6.86 3.82
CA TRP A 59 7.79 5.41 3.81
C TRP A 59 6.41 4.75 3.93
N ALA A 60 6.26 3.61 3.26
CA ALA A 60 5.05 2.81 3.30
C ALA A 60 5.38 1.36 2.94
N PHE A 61 4.51 0.44 3.34
CA PHE A 61 4.63 -0.97 3.01
C PHE A 61 3.25 -1.60 2.87
N THR A 62 3.18 -2.64 2.04
CA THR A 62 2.09 -3.62 2.03
C THR A 62 2.58 -4.88 2.78
N LEU A 63 1.67 -5.80 3.09
CA LEU A 63 2.10 -7.10 3.63
C LEU A 63 2.92 -7.91 2.61
N THR A 64 2.70 -7.67 1.31
CA THR A 64 3.43 -8.29 0.21
C THR A 64 4.94 -8.02 0.32
N SER A 65 5.36 -6.80 0.66
CA SER A 65 6.78 -6.47 0.81
C SER A 65 7.47 -7.31 1.90
N PHE A 66 6.80 -7.51 3.04
CA PHE A 66 7.32 -8.34 4.13
C PHE A 66 7.17 -9.83 3.84
N ALA A 67 6.09 -10.24 3.18
CA ALA A 67 5.87 -11.62 2.76
C ALA A 67 6.97 -12.08 1.83
N LYS A 68 7.34 -11.32 0.79
CA LYS A 68 8.48 -11.62 -0.11
C LYS A 68 9.78 -11.84 0.66
N MET A 69 10.07 -10.96 1.61
CA MET A 69 11.29 -11.02 2.43
C MET A 69 11.32 -12.29 3.29
N TYR A 70 10.21 -12.62 3.96
CA TYR A 70 10.17 -13.75 4.88
C TYR A 70 9.93 -15.09 4.18
N ALA A 71 9.15 -15.12 3.11
CA ALA A 71 8.96 -16.27 2.23
C ALA A 71 10.31 -16.83 1.76
N SER A 72 11.18 -15.94 1.26
CA SER A 72 12.54 -16.30 0.82
C SER A 72 13.41 -16.83 1.96
N LYS A 73 13.24 -16.32 3.19
CA LYS A 73 14.03 -16.75 4.36
C LYS A 73 13.55 -18.06 4.98
N PHE A 74 12.24 -18.30 4.99
CA PHE A 74 11.63 -19.49 5.60
C PHE A 74 11.37 -20.61 4.60
N GLY A 75 11.54 -20.38 3.29
CA GLY A 75 11.23 -21.34 2.24
C GLY A 75 9.73 -21.63 2.15
N VAL A 76 8.90 -20.62 2.37
CA VAL A 76 7.43 -20.72 2.31
C VAL A 76 6.93 -19.89 1.14
N ASP A 77 5.82 -20.30 0.53
CA ASP A 77 5.14 -19.53 -0.51
C ASP A 77 4.72 -18.13 -0.03
N GLU A 78 4.83 -17.13 -0.90
CA GLU A 78 4.53 -15.72 -0.60
C GLU A 78 3.07 -15.52 -0.23
N SER A 79 2.13 -16.12 -0.96
CA SER A 79 0.69 -15.98 -0.71
C SER A 79 0.33 -16.54 0.66
N LYS A 80 0.86 -17.73 0.99
CA LYS A 80 0.68 -18.34 2.32
C LYS A 80 1.31 -17.51 3.44
N MET A 81 2.42 -16.83 3.16
CA MET A 81 3.04 -15.94 4.14
C MET A 81 2.19 -14.69 4.36
N MET A 82 1.62 -14.08 3.30
CA MET A 82 0.72 -12.93 3.43
C MET A 82 -0.49 -13.23 4.30
N GLU A 83 -1.17 -14.36 4.06
CA GLU A 83 -2.33 -14.80 4.87
C GLU A 83 -1.97 -14.92 6.35
N ARG A 84 -0.77 -15.40 6.67
CA ARG A 84 -0.28 -15.58 8.05
C ARG A 84 0.15 -14.26 8.71
N LEU A 85 0.47 -13.24 7.94
CA LEU A 85 0.93 -11.96 8.47
C LEU A 85 -0.21 -11.11 9.03
N TRP A 86 -1.46 -11.37 8.66
CA TRP A 86 -2.63 -10.62 9.15
C TRP A 86 -3.66 -11.53 9.82
N GLY A 87 -4.64 -10.94 10.51
CA GLY A 87 -5.71 -11.66 11.18
C GLY A 87 -5.28 -12.35 12.47
N GLU A 88 -6.11 -13.30 12.92
CA GLU A 88 -5.88 -14.14 14.10
C GLU A 88 -4.82 -15.23 13.87
N ASN A 89 -3.69 -14.83 13.29
CA ASN A 89 -2.54 -15.69 13.06
C ASN A 89 -1.42 -15.31 14.03
N PHE A 90 -0.95 -16.30 14.80
CA PHE A 90 0.08 -16.14 15.80
C PHE A 90 1.28 -17.03 15.47
N PHE A 91 2.48 -16.56 15.82
CA PHE A 91 3.71 -17.32 15.64
C PHE A 91 4.43 -17.44 16.97
N ASP A 92 4.74 -18.67 17.35
CA ASP A 92 5.51 -18.97 18.56
C ASP A 92 6.95 -19.32 18.20
N PHE A 93 7.89 -18.53 18.73
CA PHE A 93 9.33 -18.72 18.48
C PHE A 93 9.92 -19.95 19.18
N SER A 94 9.28 -20.43 20.25
CA SER A 94 9.77 -21.62 20.97
C SER A 94 9.51 -22.89 20.16
N THR A 95 8.30 -23.01 19.63
CA THR A 95 7.87 -24.15 18.81
C THR A 95 8.12 -23.97 17.32
N ARG A 96 8.39 -22.72 16.87
CA ARG A 96 8.50 -22.29 15.47
C ARG A 96 7.27 -22.64 14.62
N LYS A 97 6.09 -22.66 15.26
CA LYS A 97 4.82 -23.03 14.62
C LYS A 97 3.87 -21.83 14.57
N TRP A 98 3.05 -21.84 13.53
CA TRP A 98 1.91 -20.94 13.39
C TRP A 98 0.70 -21.55 14.12
N THR A 99 -0.02 -20.73 14.87
CA THR A 99 -1.28 -21.10 15.52
C THR A 99 -2.34 -20.04 15.22
N THR A 100 -3.60 -20.46 15.12
CA THR A 100 -4.75 -19.56 14.98
C THR A 100 -5.36 -19.14 16.31
N LYS A 101 -4.83 -19.67 17.41
CA LYS A 101 -5.24 -19.35 18.77
C LYS A 101 -4.09 -18.65 19.48
N ASN A 102 -4.42 -17.61 20.23
CA ASN A 102 -3.51 -17.01 21.18
C ASN A 102 -3.32 -17.98 22.35
N THR A 103 -2.11 -18.52 22.49
CA THR A 103 -1.78 -19.45 23.57
C THR A 103 -1.49 -18.74 24.90
N GLY A 104 -1.53 -17.40 24.94
CA GLY A 104 -1.21 -16.61 26.13
C GLY A 104 0.27 -16.60 26.51
N ALA A 105 1.09 -17.42 25.84
CA ALA A 105 2.53 -17.47 26.05
C ALA A 105 3.18 -16.16 25.56
N CYS A 106 4.12 -15.61 26.33
CA CYS A 106 4.84 -14.39 25.95
C CYS A 106 5.62 -14.54 24.61
N THR A 107 5.98 -15.77 24.25
CA THR A 107 6.66 -16.12 23.00
C THR A 107 5.73 -16.16 21.78
N CYS A 108 4.42 -16.30 22.01
CA CYS A 108 3.39 -16.35 20.99
C CYS A 108 2.85 -14.94 20.75
N LYS A 109 3.18 -14.37 19.58
CA LYS A 109 2.74 -13.03 19.19
C LYS A 109 2.12 -13.10 17.82
N ARG A 110 1.16 -12.21 17.57
CA ARG A 110 0.49 -12.08 16.28
C ARG A 110 1.51 -11.86 15.16
N GLY A 111 1.25 -12.46 13.99
CA GLY A 111 2.13 -12.42 12.82
C GLY A 111 2.54 -10.98 12.47
N PHE A 112 1.56 -10.10 12.30
CA PHE A 112 1.80 -8.68 12.00
C PHE A 112 2.70 -8.00 13.04
N VAL A 113 2.37 -8.19 14.32
CA VAL A 113 3.09 -7.55 15.43
C VAL A 113 4.54 -7.98 15.45
N ARG A 114 4.78 -9.27 15.24
CA ARG A 114 6.11 -9.86 15.34
C ARG A 114 6.98 -9.60 14.12
N PHE A 115 6.43 -9.74 12.92
CA PHE A 115 7.18 -9.72 11.67
C PHE A 115 7.17 -8.34 10.99
N CYS A 116 6.17 -7.50 11.22
CA CYS A 116 6.11 -6.16 10.63
C CYS A 116 6.36 -5.08 11.68
N TYR A 117 5.50 -4.99 12.71
CA TYR A 117 5.52 -3.87 13.66
C TYR A 117 6.79 -3.83 14.51
N LYS A 118 7.22 -4.96 15.08
CA LYS A 118 8.38 -5.02 15.98
C LYS A 118 9.71 -4.65 15.29
N PRO A 119 10.05 -5.17 14.10
CA PRO A 119 11.24 -4.73 13.37
C PRO A 119 11.22 -3.23 13.07
N ILE A 120 10.08 -2.68 12.64
CA ILE A 120 9.92 -1.25 12.38
C ILE A 120 10.15 -0.44 13.67
N LYS A 121 9.50 -0.82 14.78
CA LYS A 121 9.66 -0.15 16.08
C LYS A 121 11.11 -0.18 16.56
N GLN A 122 11.81 -1.30 16.36
CA GLN A 122 13.20 -1.45 16.78
C GLN A 122 14.16 -0.61 15.92
N ILE A 123 13.96 -0.56 14.60
CA ILE A 123 14.76 0.30 13.70
C ILE A 123 14.52 1.78 14.03
N ILE A 124 13.27 2.19 14.20
CA ILE A 124 12.96 3.58 14.57
C ILE A 124 13.60 3.93 15.92
N LYS A 125 13.50 3.06 16.93
CA LYS A 125 14.09 3.30 18.26
C LYS A 125 15.62 3.41 18.20
N THR A 126 16.30 2.50 17.50
CA THR A 126 17.76 2.52 17.36
C THR A 126 18.24 3.76 16.60
N CYS A 127 17.52 4.19 15.56
CA CYS A 127 17.81 5.44 14.86
C CYS A 127 17.59 6.69 15.74
N MET A 128 16.52 6.72 16.55
CA MET A 128 16.22 7.86 17.41
C MET A 128 17.17 7.99 18.62
N ASN A 129 17.74 6.87 19.07
CA ASN A 129 18.73 6.82 20.15
C ASN A 129 20.18 6.88 19.64
N ASP A 130 20.39 7.09 18.33
CA ASP A 130 21.70 7.13 17.67
C ASP A 130 22.58 5.88 17.93
N GLN A 131 21.96 4.72 18.15
CA GLN A 131 22.62 3.43 18.39
C GLN A 131 23.08 2.80 17.07
N LYS A 132 24.05 3.44 16.42
CA LYS A 132 24.58 3.03 15.11
C LYS A 132 25.16 1.60 15.13
N ASP A 133 25.79 1.20 16.22
CA ASP A 133 26.39 -0.14 16.37
C ASP A 133 25.36 -1.28 16.28
N GLU A 134 24.14 -1.06 16.77
CA GLU A 134 23.04 -2.03 16.66
C GLU A 134 22.28 -1.90 15.33
N LEU A 135 22.18 -0.67 14.80
CA LEU A 135 21.46 -0.38 13.57
C LEU A 135 22.09 -1.06 12.35
N TRP A 136 23.42 -0.95 12.16
CA TRP A 136 24.06 -1.49 10.96
C TRP A 136 23.91 -3.00 10.77
N PRO A 137 24.11 -3.85 11.82
CA PRO A 137 23.84 -5.28 11.72
C PRO A 137 22.37 -5.59 11.42
N MET A 138 21.43 -4.78 11.93
CA MET A 138 20.00 -4.95 11.61
C MET A 138 19.72 -4.64 10.13
N LEU A 139 20.26 -3.55 9.60
CA LEU A 139 20.12 -3.16 8.19
C LEU A 139 20.74 -4.20 7.24
N GLN A 140 21.89 -4.77 7.61
CA GLN A 140 22.50 -5.87 6.86
C GLN A 140 21.59 -7.11 6.79
N LYS A 141 20.94 -7.50 7.89
CA LYS A 141 20.03 -8.67 7.92
C LYS A 141 18.79 -8.51 7.03
N ILE A 142 18.39 -7.28 6.74
CA ILE A 142 17.26 -6.96 5.86
C ILE A 142 17.73 -6.54 4.45
N ASN A 143 19.03 -6.68 4.16
CA ASN A 143 19.67 -6.33 2.88
C ASN A 143 19.49 -4.85 2.49
N VAL A 144 19.47 -3.93 3.46
CA VAL A 144 19.41 -2.49 3.23
C VAL A 144 20.82 -1.91 3.25
N THR A 145 21.21 -1.26 2.15
CA THR A 145 22.52 -0.61 2.02
C THR A 145 22.33 0.90 2.00
N MET A 146 23.09 1.61 2.83
CA MET A 146 23.08 3.08 2.90
C MET A 146 24.38 3.66 2.36
N LYS A 147 24.29 4.85 1.77
CA LYS A 147 25.46 5.59 1.27
C LYS A 147 26.26 6.21 2.42
N SER A 148 27.51 6.57 2.18
CA SER A 148 28.42 7.07 3.23
C SER A 148 27.91 8.36 3.88
N ASP A 149 27.43 9.30 3.06
CA ASP A 149 26.86 10.58 3.49
C ASP A 149 25.57 10.42 4.32
N GLU A 150 24.78 9.38 4.04
CA GLU A 150 23.55 9.09 4.78
C GLU A 150 23.82 8.50 6.16
N LYS A 151 25.00 7.89 6.38
CA LYS A 151 25.40 7.31 7.67
C LYS A 151 25.77 8.36 8.71
N ASP A 152 26.12 9.56 8.28
CA ASP A 152 26.49 10.66 9.16
C ASP A 152 25.26 11.37 9.76
N LEU A 153 24.07 11.14 9.18
CA LEU A 153 22.82 11.64 9.71
C LEU A 153 22.55 11.10 11.12
N MET A 154 21.74 11.84 11.89
CA MET A 154 21.38 11.51 13.27
C MET A 154 19.88 11.70 13.52
N GLY A 155 19.38 11.00 14.56
CA GLY A 155 18.00 11.07 15.02
C GLY A 155 16.95 10.93 13.91
N LYS A 156 16.06 11.93 13.81
CA LYS A 156 14.92 11.91 12.88
C LYS A 156 15.33 11.92 11.40
N ALA A 157 16.45 12.56 11.06
CA ALA A 157 16.95 12.60 9.68
C ALA A 157 17.47 11.22 9.24
N LEU A 158 18.20 10.53 10.13
CA LEU A 158 18.66 9.16 9.91
C LEU A 158 17.49 8.20 9.79
N MET A 159 16.55 8.24 10.74
CA MET A 159 15.34 7.41 10.71
C MET A 159 14.59 7.58 9.38
N LYS A 160 14.36 8.83 8.94
CA LYS A 160 13.68 9.10 7.67
C LYS A 160 14.41 8.44 6.50
N ARG A 161 15.73 8.61 6.37
CA ARG A 161 16.50 8.01 5.27
C ARG A 161 16.51 6.49 5.31
N VAL A 162 16.75 5.89 6.48
CA VAL A 162 16.72 4.44 6.68
C VAL A 162 15.37 3.86 6.23
N MET A 163 14.26 4.46 6.67
CA MET A 163 12.92 3.97 6.35
C MET A 163 12.58 4.17 4.86
N GLN A 164 13.03 5.26 4.24
CA GLN A 164 12.85 5.50 2.80
C GLN A 164 13.61 4.48 1.95
N THR A 165 14.82 4.10 2.36
CA THR A 165 15.62 3.10 1.64
C THR A 165 15.07 1.69 1.87
N TRP A 166 14.57 1.40 3.07
CA TRP A 166 14.04 0.08 3.39
C TRP A 166 12.62 -0.17 2.85
N LEU A 167 11.72 0.79 3.06
CA LEU A 167 10.29 0.70 2.72
C LEU A 167 9.83 1.96 1.95
N PRO A 168 10.34 2.17 0.72
CA PRO A 168 9.99 3.33 -0.08
C PRO A 168 8.49 3.39 -0.37
N ALA A 169 7.87 4.55 -0.10
CA ALA A 169 6.44 4.71 -0.31
C ALA A 169 6.00 4.53 -1.77
N SER A 170 6.89 4.82 -2.73
CA SER A 170 6.63 4.63 -4.15
C SER A 170 6.40 3.17 -4.52
N THR A 171 7.14 2.24 -3.92
CA THR A 171 7.00 0.80 -4.19
C THR A 171 5.67 0.28 -3.64
N ALA A 172 5.32 0.64 -2.41
CA ALA A 172 4.02 0.25 -1.84
C ALA A 172 2.86 0.85 -2.65
N LEU A 173 2.98 2.10 -3.09
CA LEU A 173 1.96 2.73 -3.93
C LEU A 173 1.84 2.05 -5.31
N LEU A 174 2.96 1.64 -5.91
CA LEU A 174 2.94 0.89 -7.17
C LEU A 174 2.27 -0.48 -7.00
N GLU A 175 2.55 -1.20 -5.91
CA GLU A 175 1.86 -2.46 -5.57
C GLU A 175 0.34 -2.26 -5.45
N MET A 176 -0.09 -1.17 -4.81
CA MET A 176 -1.51 -0.82 -4.70
C MET A 176 -2.18 -0.55 -6.06
N ILE A 177 -1.47 0.09 -7.00
CA ILE A 177 -2.02 0.40 -8.33
C ILE A 177 -2.34 -0.88 -9.11
N PHE A 178 -1.62 -1.98 -8.90
CA PHE A 178 -1.91 -3.25 -9.58
C PHE A 178 -3.25 -3.88 -9.19
N HIS A 179 -3.86 -3.44 -8.08
CA HIS A 179 -5.20 -3.86 -7.70
C HIS A 179 -6.31 -3.06 -8.41
N LEU A 180 -5.95 -1.99 -9.14
CA LEU A 180 -6.92 -1.18 -9.89
C LEU A 180 -7.23 -1.83 -11.25
N PRO A 181 -8.50 -1.79 -11.69
CA PRO A 181 -8.88 -2.34 -12.99
C PRO A 181 -8.21 -1.55 -14.11
N SER A 182 -7.76 -2.28 -15.14
CA SER A 182 -7.29 -1.66 -16.37
C SER A 182 -8.39 -0.83 -17.04
N PRO A 183 -8.04 0.20 -17.84
CA PRO A 183 -9.05 1.01 -18.53
C PRO A 183 -10.05 0.19 -19.34
N SER A 184 -9.63 -0.89 -20.00
CA SER A 184 -10.52 -1.76 -20.78
C SER A 184 -11.54 -2.52 -19.94
N MET A 185 -11.23 -2.80 -18.68
CA MET A 185 -12.18 -3.34 -17.71
C MET A 185 -13.04 -2.22 -17.13
N ALA A 186 -12.42 -1.11 -16.74
CA ALA A 186 -13.06 0.00 -16.05
C ALA A 186 -14.11 0.73 -16.92
N GLN A 187 -13.85 0.89 -18.22
CA GLN A 187 -14.80 1.59 -19.10
C GLN A 187 -16.13 0.86 -19.25
N LYS A 188 -16.17 -0.47 -19.06
CA LYS A 188 -17.38 -1.26 -19.27
C LYS A 188 -18.51 -0.88 -18.33
N TYR A 189 -18.20 -0.56 -17.09
CA TYR A 189 -19.17 -0.14 -16.07
C TYR A 189 -19.21 1.39 -15.89
N ARG A 190 -18.21 2.13 -16.40
CA ARG A 190 -18.21 3.60 -16.33
C ARG A 190 -19.03 4.25 -17.44
N VAL A 191 -19.14 3.62 -18.62
CA VAL A 191 -19.84 4.21 -19.77
C VAL A 191 -21.29 4.57 -19.43
N GLU A 192 -21.99 3.74 -18.66
CA GLU A 192 -23.39 3.95 -18.30
C GLU A 192 -23.59 5.18 -17.39
N ASN A 193 -22.58 5.52 -16.60
CA ASN A 193 -22.63 6.66 -15.68
C ASN A 193 -22.06 7.96 -16.28
N LEU A 194 -21.17 7.86 -17.27
CA LEU A 194 -20.46 9.01 -17.85
C LEU A 194 -21.02 9.47 -19.21
N TYR A 195 -21.70 8.58 -19.94
CA TYR A 195 -22.20 8.87 -21.28
C TYR A 195 -23.72 9.07 -21.26
N GLU A 196 -24.19 10.23 -21.71
CA GLU A 196 -25.61 10.59 -21.71
C GLU A 196 -26.35 10.15 -22.98
N GLY A 197 -25.62 9.70 -24.01
CA GLY A 197 -26.20 9.26 -25.28
C GLY A 197 -26.72 7.81 -25.25
N PRO A 198 -27.28 7.33 -26.38
CA PRO A 198 -27.78 5.96 -26.48
C PRO A 198 -26.65 4.93 -26.33
N LEU A 199 -26.79 3.99 -25.38
CA LEU A 199 -25.76 2.98 -25.10
C LEU A 199 -25.48 1.99 -26.25
N ASN A 200 -26.34 1.98 -27.28
CA ASN A 200 -26.22 1.12 -28.45
C ASN A 200 -25.54 1.81 -29.64
N ASP A 201 -25.10 3.06 -29.48
CA ASP A 201 -24.45 3.77 -30.57
C ASP A 201 -22.95 3.43 -30.69
N ILE A 202 -22.33 3.98 -31.74
CA ILE A 202 -20.92 3.75 -32.05
C ILE A 202 -19.99 4.34 -30.97
N TYR A 203 -20.41 5.40 -30.26
CA TYR A 203 -19.59 6.10 -29.28
C TYR A 203 -19.58 5.33 -27.96
N ALA A 204 -20.76 4.97 -27.44
CA ALA A 204 -20.91 4.14 -26.26
C ALA A 204 -20.21 2.80 -26.43
N THR A 205 -20.35 2.15 -27.59
CA THR A 205 -19.66 0.89 -27.89
C THR A 205 -18.14 1.06 -27.89
N ALA A 206 -17.62 2.14 -28.49
CA ALA A 206 -16.19 2.42 -28.52
C ALA A 206 -15.62 2.75 -27.12
N ILE A 207 -16.34 3.54 -26.31
CA ILE A 207 -15.97 3.82 -24.91
C ILE A 207 -15.94 2.51 -24.13
N LYS A 208 -17.02 1.72 -24.18
CA LYS A 208 -17.19 0.46 -23.44
C LYS A 208 -16.07 -0.53 -23.75
N ASN A 209 -15.68 -0.63 -25.02
CA ASN A 209 -14.63 -1.55 -25.47
C ASN A 209 -13.22 -0.97 -25.37
N CYS A 210 -13.06 0.31 -24.99
CA CYS A 210 -11.77 0.98 -24.98
C CYS A 210 -11.09 0.87 -26.36
N ASP A 211 -11.90 0.98 -27.44
CA ASP A 211 -11.45 0.67 -28.80
C ASP A 211 -10.55 1.78 -29.33
N PRO A 212 -9.26 1.49 -29.58
CA PRO A 212 -8.35 2.51 -30.01
C PRO A 212 -8.59 2.89 -31.50
N LYS A 213 -9.38 2.14 -32.27
CA LYS A 213 -9.80 2.49 -33.65
C LYS A 213 -11.17 3.18 -33.72
N GLY A 214 -11.83 3.39 -32.59
CA GLY A 214 -13.14 4.04 -32.51
C GLY A 214 -13.09 5.56 -32.73
N PRO A 215 -14.25 6.23 -32.70
CA PRO A 215 -14.35 7.69 -32.73
C PRO A 215 -13.57 8.35 -31.58
N LEU A 216 -12.97 9.52 -31.84
CA LEU A 216 -12.25 10.31 -30.84
C LEU A 216 -13.25 10.94 -29.84
N ILE A 217 -13.11 10.59 -28.57
CA ILE A 217 -13.99 11.06 -27.49
C ILE A 217 -13.12 11.55 -26.34
N LEU A 218 -13.41 12.75 -25.83
CA LEU A 218 -12.67 13.37 -24.73
C LEU A 218 -13.62 13.77 -23.60
N TYR A 219 -13.28 13.41 -22.36
CA TYR A 219 -13.98 13.87 -21.16
C TYR A 219 -13.08 14.82 -20.36
N VAL A 220 -13.28 16.13 -20.50
CA VAL A 220 -12.53 17.15 -19.76
C VAL A 220 -13.15 17.31 -18.37
N SER A 221 -12.42 16.93 -17.32
CA SER A 221 -12.90 17.00 -15.95
C SER A 221 -12.41 18.24 -15.20
N LYS A 222 -11.27 18.80 -15.61
CA LYS A 222 -10.66 19.93 -14.92
C LYS A 222 -9.91 20.85 -15.88
N MET A 223 -9.99 22.15 -15.61
CA MET A 223 -9.20 23.19 -16.28
C MET A 223 -8.16 23.73 -15.30
N ILE A 224 -6.89 23.74 -15.69
CA ILE A 224 -5.78 24.24 -14.88
C ILE A 224 -5.25 25.52 -15.52
N PRO A 225 -5.24 26.66 -14.82
CA PRO A 225 -4.70 27.89 -15.40
C PRO A 225 -3.20 27.74 -15.68
N ALA A 226 -2.79 28.20 -16.86
CA ALA A 226 -1.38 28.31 -17.20
C ALA A 226 -0.76 29.53 -16.48
N SER A 227 0.58 29.56 -16.39
CA SER A 227 1.32 30.73 -15.90
C SER A 227 1.07 31.98 -16.74
N ASP A 228 0.77 31.79 -18.03
CA ASP A 228 0.47 32.85 -18.98
C ASP A 228 -1.00 33.27 -18.85
N LYS A 229 -1.24 34.58 -18.70
CA LYS A 229 -2.60 35.13 -18.59
C LYS A 229 -3.44 34.73 -19.81
N GLY A 230 -4.57 34.08 -19.57
CA GLY A 230 -5.57 33.76 -20.60
C GLY A 230 -5.48 32.36 -21.21
N ARG A 231 -4.57 31.49 -20.76
CA ARG A 231 -4.50 30.09 -21.19
C ARG A 231 -4.84 29.12 -20.06
N PHE A 232 -5.49 28.02 -20.41
CA PHE A 232 -5.82 26.93 -19.49
C PHE A 232 -5.43 25.60 -20.13
N PHE A 233 -4.86 24.71 -19.32
CA PHE A 233 -4.66 23.31 -19.68
C PHE A 233 -5.90 22.51 -19.28
N CYS A 234 -6.49 21.82 -20.24
CA CYS A 234 -7.53 20.84 -19.98
C CYS A 234 -6.89 19.56 -19.44
N LEU A 235 -7.42 19.02 -18.34
CA LEU A 235 -7.10 17.69 -17.86
C LEU A 235 -8.31 16.79 -18.13
N TRP A 236 -8.08 15.67 -18.78
CA TRP A 236 -9.11 14.74 -19.23
C TRP A 236 -8.79 13.31 -18.83
N SER A 237 -9.83 12.48 -18.68
CA SER A 237 -9.70 11.10 -18.24
C SER A 237 -10.71 10.20 -18.95
N CYS A 238 -10.53 9.98 -20.26
CA CYS A 238 -11.11 8.91 -21.07
C CYS A 238 -10.48 8.91 -22.47
N LEU A 239 -10.48 7.75 -23.13
CA LEU A 239 -9.59 7.30 -24.21
C LEU A 239 -9.13 8.32 -25.28
N LEU A 240 -7.80 8.49 -25.39
CA LEU A 240 -7.11 9.05 -26.55
C LEU A 240 -6.68 7.93 -27.52
N ARG A 241 -6.92 8.11 -28.81
CA ARG A 241 -5.97 7.74 -29.86
C ARG A 241 -5.76 9.01 -30.68
N THR A 242 -4.56 9.57 -30.87
CA THR A 242 -3.20 9.02 -31.03
C THR A 242 -2.16 10.03 -30.52
N GLY A 243 -1.06 9.53 -29.93
CA GLY A 243 0.26 10.16 -30.04
C GLY A 243 0.58 11.31 -29.07
N CYS A 244 0.84 10.98 -27.81
CA CYS A 244 2.07 11.37 -27.11
C CYS A 244 2.02 10.78 -25.70
N PHE A 245 2.99 9.93 -25.40
CA PHE A 245 3.44 9.69 -24.03
C PHE A 245 3.68 11.04 -23.35
N TRP A 246 3.29 11.17 -22.08
CA TRP A 246 4.18 11.33 -20.92
C TRP A 246 3.37 11.10 -19.65
#